data_AF-A0A959L8D0-F1
#
_entry.id   AF-A0A959L8D0-F1
#
_cell.length_a   1.000
_cell.length_b   1.000
_cell.length_c   1.000
_cell.angle_alpha   90.00
_cell.angle_beta   90.00
_cell.angle_gamma   90.00
#
_symmetry.space_group_name_H-M   'P 1'
#
loop_
_entity.id
_entity.type
_entity.pdbx_description
1 polymer ?
#
loop_
_entity_poly.entity_id
_entity_poly.type
_entity_poly.pdbx_seq_one_letter_code
_entity_poly.pdbx_strand_id
1 'polypeptide(L)'
;DNIPLTRYLIDQVLMSFDEKFAQLQKYYPSAKKEDWKVVEAGQRVQIIKKDEEGNGFIQFGTEIVNNHSGTIAGLLGASPGASTSVSAMLEVLHRCFPDHCSGNWKGTLDSIFG
;
A
#
# COMPACT_ATOMS: atom_id res chain seq x y z
N ASP A 1 -13.47 -16.14 -6.64
CA ASP A 1 -12.98 -16.38 -5.26
C ASP A 1 -11.51 -16.76 -5.21
N ASN A 2 -10.72 -16.07 -4.37
CA ASN A 2 -9.30 -16.38 -4.17
C ASN A 2 -9.10 -17.43 -3.08
N ILE A 3 -9.57 -18.66 -3.34
CA ILE A 3 -9.47 -19.81 -2.43
C ILE A 3 -8.04 -20.06 -1.91
N PRO A 4 -6.97 -19.93 -2.73
CA PRO A 4 -5.59 -20.08 -2.25
C PRO A 4 -5.21 -19.07 -1.16
N LEU A 5 -5.60 -17.80 -1.32
CA LEU A 5 -5.34 -16.76 -0.34
C LEU A 5 -6.10 -17.02 0.96
N THR A 6 -7.38 -17.38 0.87
CA THR A 6 -8.19 -17.70 2.06
C THR A 6 -7.58 -18.84 2.85
N ARG A 7 -7.14 -19.91 2.16
CA ARG A 7 -6.46 -21.03 2.79
C ARG A 7 -5.17 -20.60 3.48
N TYR A 8 -4.33 -19.84 2.77
CA TYR A 8 -3.09 -19.29 3.33
C TYR A 8 -3.35 -18.48 4.61
N LEU A 9 -4.34 -17.60 4.61
CA LEU A 9 -4.68 -16.78 5.78
C LEU A 9 -5.14 -17.63 6.98
N ILE A 10 -5.93 -18.69 6.75
CA ILE A 10 -6.33 -19.63 7.80
C ILE A 10 -5.10 -20.34 8.38
N ASP A 11 -4.21 -20.84 7.52
CA ASP A 11 -2.98 -21.51 7.95
C ASP A 11 -2.09 -20.56 8.79
N GLN A 12 -2.04 -19.26 8.44
CA GLN A 12 -1.31 -18.25 9.21
C GLN A 12 -1.91 -18.00 10.60
N VAL A 13 -3.25 -17.96 10.69
CA VAL A 13 -3.96 -17.75 11.97
C VAL A 13 -3.72 -18.91 12.93
N LEU A 14 -3.66 -20.14 12.40
CA LEU A 14 -3.50 -21.36 13.20
C LEU A 14 -2.05 -21.64 13.63
N MET A 15 -1.05 -20.92 13.10
CA MET A 15 0.35 -21.16 13.46
C MET A 15 0.63 -20.94 14.95
N SER A 16 1.35 -21.90 15.51
CA SER A 16 1.96 -21.82 16.83
C SER A 16 3.06 -20.75 16.89
N PHE A 17 3.47 -20.39 18.11
CA PHE A 17 4.60 -19.49 18.30
C PHE A 17 5.90 -20.04 17.70
N ASP A 18 6.10 -21.36 17.78
CA ASP A 18 7.32 -22.03 17.32
C ASP A 18 7.42 -21.99 15.79
N GLU A 19 6.30 -22.19 15.10
CA GLU A 19 6.22 -22.06 13.65
C GLU A 19 6.44 -20.60 13.20
N LYS A 20 5.83 -19.64 13.90
CA LYS A 20 6.06 -18.20 13.65
C LYS A 20 7.53 -17.83 13.85
N PHE A 21 8.17 -18.35 14.89
CA PHE A 21 9.58 -18.12 15.16
C PHE A 21 10.50 -18.78 14.12
N ALA A 22 10.19 -20.00 13.68
CA ALA A 22 10.92 -20.67 12.61
C ALA A 22 10.86 -19.89 11.28
N GLN A 23 9.73 -19.24 10.97
CA GLN A 23 9.63 -18.33 9.81
C GLN A 23 10.49 -17.08 10.00
N LEU A 24 10.46 -16.46 11.18
CA LEU A 24 11.32 -15.31 11.50
C LEU A 24 12.81 -15.65 11.31
N GLN A 25 13.26 -16.82 11.76
CA GLN A 25 14.66 -17.24 11.63
C GLN A 25 15.13 -17.37 10.18
N LYS A 26 14.22 -17.51 9.20
CA LYS A 26 14.59 -17.47 7.77
C LYS A 26 15.08 -16.08 7.35
N TYR A 27 14.59 -15.02 8.00
CA TYR A 27 14.97 -13.63 7.73
C TYR A 27 16.05 -13.13 8.70
N TYR A 28 16.03 -13.61 9.95
CA TYR A 28 17.02 -13.26 10.97
C TYR A 28 17.52 -14.50 11.72
N PRO A 29 18.51 -15.23 11.16
CA PRO A 29 18.93 -16.53 11.68
C PRO A 29 19.45 -16.51 13.12
N SER A 30 20.03 -15.40 13.57
CA SER A 30 20.56 -15.24 14.93
C SER A 30 19.50 -14.85 15.97
N ALA A 31 18.21 -14.81 15.60
CA ALA A 31 17.13 -14.56 16.55
C ALA A 31 17.15 -15.61 17.68
N LYS A 32 17.01 -15.16 18.93
CA LYS A 32 16.85 -16.01 20.10
C LYS A 32 15.43 -15.94 20.61
N LYS A 33 14.80 -17.07 20.87
CA LYS A 33 13.36 -17.15 21.21
C LYS A 33 12.96 -16.32 22.43
N GLU A 34 13.86 -16.18 23.40
CA GLU A 34 13.70 -15.38 24.62
C GLU A 34 13.53 -13.87 24.38
N ASP A 35 14.04 -13.35 23.27
CA ASP A 35 13.95 -11.93 22.92
C ASP A 35 12.62 -11.56 22.24
N TRP A 36 11.78 -12.55 21.93
CA TRP A 36 10.58 -12.37 21.11
C TRP A 36 9.31 -12.71 21.86
N LYS A 37 8.31 -11.84 21.70
CA LYS A 37 6.96 -12.04 22.22
C LYS A 37 5.95 -11.77 21.14
N VAL A 38 4.82 -12.48 21.21
CA VAL A 38 3.66 -12.16 20.38
C VAL A 38 3.09 -10.84 20.88
N VAL A 39 2.88 -9.92 19.95
CA VAL A 39 2.12 -8.69 20.19
C VAL A 39 0.84 -8.77 19.37
N GLU A 40 -0.26 -8.27 19.94
CA GLU A 40 -1.49 -8.10 19.17
C GLU A 40 -1.25 -7.05 18.10
N ALA A 41 -1.26 -7.47 16.84
CA ALA A 41 -1.11 -6.55 15.73
C ALA A 41 -2.37 -5.71 15.58
N GLY A 42 -2.21 -4.42 15.25
CA GLY A 42 -3.35 -3.59 14.89
C GLY A 42 -4.13 -4.17 13.70
N GLN A 43 -5.43 -3.91 13.68
CA GLN A 43 -6.29 -4.33 12.57
C GLN A 43 -5.87 -3.58 11.30
N ARG A 44 -5.47 -4.33 10.27
CA ARG A 44 -5.19 -3.75 8.95
C ARG A 44 -6.43 -3.87 8.08
N VAL A 45 -6.89 -2.73 7.58
CA VAL A 45 -7.92 -2.68 6.53
C VAL A 45 -7.21 -2.75 5.19
N GLN A 46 -7.64 -3.67 4.33
CA GLN A 46 -7.11 -3.82 2.98
C GLN A 46 -8.22 -3.65 1.95
N ILE A 47 -7.93 -2.92 0.88
CA ILE A 47 -8.92 -2.57 -0.13
C ILE A 47 -9.14 -3.78 -1.04
N ILE A 48 -10.41 -4.18 -1.19
CA ILE A 48 -10.84 -5.21 -2.15
C ILE A 48 -11.55 -4.49 -3.28
N LYS A 49 -11.08 -4.70 -4.51
CA LYS A 49 -11.73 -4.21 -5.74
C LYS A 49 -12.30 -5.38 -6.52
N LYS A 50 -13.28 -5.08 -7.37
CA LYS A 50 -13.80 -6.04 -8.36
C LYS A 50 -13.05 -5.84 -9.67
N ASP A 51 -12.66 -6.93 -10.30
CA ASP A 51 -12.22 -6.91 -11.70
C ASP A 51 -13.43 -6.74 -12.65
N GLU A 52 -13.16 -6.70 -13.96
CA GLU A 52 -14.18 -6.56 -15.00
C GLU A 52 -15.20 -7.71 -15.00
N GLU A 53 -14.81 -8.88 -14.49
CA GLU A 53 -15.64 -10.07 -14.35
C GLU A 53 -16.39 -10.12 -13.01
N GLY A 54 -16.17 -9.14 -12.13
CA GLY A 54 -16.80 -9.03 -10.82
C GLY A 54 -16.11 -9.79 -9.70
N ASN A 55 -14.97 -10.44 -9.95
CA ASN A 55 -14.20 -11.13 -8.93
C ASN A 55 -13.43 -10.15 -8.04
N GLY A 56 -13.46 -10.38 -6.73
CA GLY A 56 -12.70 -9.60 -5.77
C GLY A 56 -11.19 -9.87 -5.86
N PHE A 57 -10.37 -8.86 -6.09
CA PHE A 57 -8.92 -8.92 -5.97
C PHE A 57 -8.40 -7.92 -4.92
N ILE A 58 -7.27 -8.25 -4.31
CA ILE A 58 -6.60 -7.35 -3.36
C ILE A 58 -5.90 -6.25 -4.15
N GLN A 59 -6.29 -5.01 -3.89
CA GLN A 59 -5.53 -3.86 -4.37
C GLN A 59 -4.34 -3.65 -3.44
N PHE A 60 -3.13 -3.80 -3.99
CA PHE A 60 -1.91 -3.37 -3.34
C PHE A 60 -1.57 -1.95 -3.78
N GLY A 61 -1.06 -1.14 -2.84
CA GLY A 61 -0.52 0.20 -3.11
C GLY A 61 -1.37 1.35 -2.57
N THR A 62 -1.05 2.54 -3.05
CA THR A 62 -1.77 3.79 -2.78
C THR A 62 -2.58 4.16 -4.01
N GLU A 63 -3.85 4.47 -3.82
CA GLU A 63 -4.72 5.00 -4.86
C GLU A 63 -5.01 6.47 -4.60
N ILE A 64 -4.88 7.29 -5.63
CA ILE A 64 -5.29 8.69 -5.57
C ILE A 64 -6.72 8.80 -6.06
N VAL A 65 -7.58 9.30 -5.18
CA VAL A 65 -8.95 9.69 -5.52
C VAL A 65 -9.08 11.19 -5.39
N ASN A 66 -9.81 11.82 -6.30
CA ASN A 66 -10.12 13.24 -6.22
C ASN A 66 -11.59 13.46 -6.57
N ASN A 67 -12.18 14.53 -6.05
CA ASN A 67 -13.52 14.92 -6.46
C ASN A 67 -13.50 15.42 -7.92
N HIS A 68 -14.69 15.52 -8.53
CA HIS A 68 -14.84 15.94 -9.91
C HIS A 68 -14.22 17.32 -10.19
N SER A 69 -14.24 18.23 -9.22
CA SER A 69 -13.66 19.57 -9.37
C SER A 69 -12.17 19.64 -9.05
N GLY A 70 -11.52 18.55 -8.64
CA GLY A 70 -10.10 18.51 -8.27
C GLY A 70 -9.74 19.30 -6.99
N THR A 71 -10.72 19.82 -6.25
CA THR A 71 -10.47 20.67 -5.07
C THR A 71 -10.12 19.87 -3.81
N ILE A 72 -10.43 18.57 -3.81
CA ILE A 72 -10.09 17.65 -2.72
C ILE A 72 -9.55 16.37 -3.35
N ALA A 73 -8.37 15.95 -2.87
CA ALA A 73 -7.77 14.67 -3.18
C ALA A 73 -7.48 13.89 -1.89
N GLY A 74 -7.60 12.57 -1.96
CA GLY A 74 -7.28 11.65 -0.89
C GLY A 74 -6.42 10.50 -1.42
N LEU A 75 -5.53 10.00 -0.56
CA LEU A 75 -4.73 8.82 -0.83
C LEU A 75 -5.35 7.67 -0.04
N LEU A 76 -5.84 6.65 -0.74
CA LEU A 76 -6.46 5.46 -0.16
C LEU A 76 -5.49 4.28 -0.21
N GLY A 77 -5.44 3.49 0.86
CA GLY A 77 -4.60 2.30 0.94
C GLY A 77 -3.32 2.53 1.76
N ALA A 78 -2.20 1.96 1.30
CA ALA A 78 -0.93 2.14 2.00
C ALA A 78 -0.47 3.60 1.87
N SER A 79 0.08 4.18 2.94
CA SER A 79 0.78 5.47 2.80
C SER A 79 1.95 5.31 1.83
N PRO A 80 2.16 6.23 0.88
CA PRO A 80 3.33 6.21 0.02
C PRO A 80 4.61 6.17 0.87
N GLY A 81 5.56 5.33 0.48
CA GLY A 81 6.91 5.36 1.05
C GLY A 81 7.72 6.49 0.42
N ALA A 82 8.93 6.74 0.93
CA ALA A 82 9.81 7.77 0.38
C ALA A 82 10.03 7.62 -1.15
N SER A 83 10.11 6.39 -1.65
CA SER A 83 10.30 6.09 -3.07
C SER A 83 9.07 6.33 -3.96
N THR A 84 7.86 6.43 -3.40
CA THR A 84 6.62 6.60 -4.16
C THR A 84 5.87 7.88 -3.84
N SER A 85 6.30 8.62 -2.82
CA SER A 85 5.65 9.87 -2.38
C SER A 85 5.71 10.95 -3.45
N VAL A 86 6.85 11.09 -4.14
CA VAL A 86 7.03 12.09 -5.19
C VAL A 86 6.10 11.83 -6.37
N SER A 87 6.08 10.60 -6.90
CA SER A 87 5.22 10.24 -8.03
C SER A 87 3.73 10.39 -7.67
N ALA A 88 3.34 9.96 -6.47
CA ALA A 88 1.97 10.13 -5.98
C ALA A 88 1.57 11.62 -5.93
N MET A 89 2.45 12.49 -5.42
CA MET A 89 2.14 13.92 -5.34
C MET A 89 2.11 14.59 -6.71
N LEU A 90 3.00 14.19 -7.63
CA LEU A 90 2.94 14.66 -9.01
C LEU A 90 1.61 14.28 -9.68
N GLU A 91 1.12 13.06 -9.45
CA GLU A 91 -0.18 12.64 -9.97
C GLU A 91 -1.34 13.47 -9.37
N VAL A 92 -1.30 13.77 -8.06
CA VAL A 92 -2.27 14.70 -7.44
C VAL A 92 -2.23 16.07 -8.11
N LEU A 93 -1.04 16.64 -8.33
CA LEU A 93 -0.89 17.95 -8.96
C LEU A 93 -1.48 17.96 -10.37
N HIS A 94 -1.19 16.95 -11.20
CA HIS A 94 -1.72 16.87 -12.56
C HIS A 94 -3.25 16.71 -12.59
N ARG A 95 -3.83 15.96 -11.64
CA ARG A 95 -5.28 15.76 -11.58
C ARG A 95 -6.04 16.97 -11.02
N CYS A 96 -5.45 17.66 -10.05
CA CYS A 96 -6.13 18.73 -9.30
C CYS A 96 -5.83 20.13 -9.83
N PHE A 97 -4.69 20.32 -10.51
CA PHE A 97 -4.22 21.62 -10.99
C PHE A 97 -3.66 21.55 -12.43
N PRO A 98 -4.40 20.98 -13.40
CA PRO A 98 -3.89 20.74 -14.75
C PRO A 98 -3.44 22.02 -15.48
N ASP A 99 -4.14 23.14 -15.29
CA ASP A 99 -3.80 24.42 -15.90
C ASP A 99 -2.49 25.01 -15.37
N HIS A 100 -2.19 24.77 -14.08
CA HIS A 100 -0.93 25.20 -13.49
C HIS A 100 0.23 24.31 -13.92
N CYS A 101 0.03 22.98 -13.92
CA CYS A 101 1.02 22.01 -14.39
C CYS A 101 1.40 22.23 -15.87
N SER A 102 0.44 22.59 -16.72
CA SER A 102 0.69 22.92 -18.13
C SER A 102 1.17 24.36 -18.35
N GLY A 103 0.89 25.25 -17.41
CA GLY A 103 1.23 26.66 -17.45
C GLY A 103 2.43 27.03 -16.56
N ASN A 104 2.16 27.83 -15.54
CA ASN A 104 3.19 28.51 -14.75
C ASN A 104 4.08 27.59 -13.90
N TRP A 105 3.70 26.34 -13.65
CA TRP A 105 4.52 25.38 -12.90
C TRP A 105 5.40 24.51 -13.78
N LYS A 106 5.12 24.42 -15.10
CA LYS A 106 5.79 23.47 -15.99
C LYS A 106 7.32 23.53 -15.89
N GLY A 107 7.90 24.73 -16.03
CA GLY A 107 9.36 24.89 -15.97
C GLY A 107 9.97 24.49 -14.62
N THR A 108 9.27 24.70 -13.52
CA THR A 108 9.73 24.28 -12.19
C THR A 108 9.62 22.76 -12.03
N LEU A 109 8.52 22.16 -12.45
CA LEU A 109 8.32 20.71 -12.38
C LEU A 109 9.34 19.96 -13.24
N ASP A 110 9.56 20.41 -14.47
CA ASP A 110 10.56 19.85 -15.38
C ASP A 110 11.99 20.01 -14.81
N SER A 111 12.29 21.13 -14.15
CA SER A 111 13.62 21.33 -13.55
C SER A 111 13.91 20.43 -12.34
N ILE A 112 12.88 20.04 -11.59
CA ILE A 112 13.05 19.24 -10.36
C ILE A 112 12.91 17.74 -10.66
N PHE A 113 12.05 17.38 -11.60
CA PHE A 113 11.62 15.98 -11.82
C PHE A 113 11.74 15.49 -13.28
N GLY A 114 12.17 16.35 -14.22
CA GLY A 114 12.36 16.01 -15.63
C GLY A 114 13.69 15.36 -15.96
#